data_AF-A0A2E9ML69-F1
#
_entry.id   AF-A0A2E9ML69-F1
#
_cell.length_a   1.000
_cell.length_b   1.000
_cell.length_c   1.000
_cell.angle_alpha   90.00
_cell.angle_beta   90.00
_cell.angle_gamma   90.00
#
_symmetry.space_group_name_H-M   'P 1'
#
loop_
_entity.id
_entity.type
_entity.pdbx_description
1 polymer ?
#
loop_
_entity_poly.entity_id
_entity_poly.type
_entity_poly.pdbx_seq_one_letter_code
_entity_poly.pdbx_strand_id
1 'polypeptide(L)'
;MPKCLSDDAISQYHREGYYFPLPVLCDEQVATCRGHLEAFEQSQGEPIGGALRNKSHLLFKWIDDLMREDALLDPVEDLIGPDLLCWNTLF
;
A
#
# COMPACT_ATOMS: atom_id res chain seq x y z
N MET A 1 19.35 -12.75 2.08
CA MET A 1 19.59 -11.53 2.89
C MET A 1 18.42 -10.61 2.61
N PRO A 2 17.91 -9.90 3.62
CA PRO A 2 16.82 -8.97 3.40
C PRO A 2 17.26 -7.86 2.43
N LYS A 3 16.34 -7.44 1.58
CA LYS A 3 16.52 -6.38 0.59
C LYS A 3 16.61 -5.01 1.25
N CYS A 4 15.78 -4.76 2.27
CA CYS A 4 15.63 -3.43 2.86
C CYS A 4 15.45 -3.42 4.39
N LEU A 5 14.79 -4.42 4.99
CA LEU A 5 14.63 -4.49 6.44
C LEU A 5 15.91 -4.97 7.11
N SER A 6 16.24 -4.38 8.27
CA SER A 6 17.32 -4.90 9.11
C SER A 6 16.89 -6.17 9.85
N ASP A 7 17.85 -6.99 10.25
CA ASP A 7 17.58 -8.18 11.08
C ASP A 7 16.85 -7.82 12.38
N ASP A 8 17.15 -6.65 12.96
CA ASP A 8 16.47 -6.11 14.14
C ASP A 8 15.00 -5.76 13.85
N ALA A 9 14.71 -5.16 12.68
CA ALA A 9 13.35 -4.83 12.25
C ALA A 9 12.52 -6.11 12.04
N ILE A 10 13.10 -7.11 11.37
CA ILE A 10 12.47 -8.43 11.17
C ILE A 10 12.21 -9.11 12.51
N SER A 11 13.19 -9.09 13.42
CA SER A 11 13.05 -9.66 14.77
C SER A 11 11.98 -8.94 15.60
N GLN A 12 11.87 -7.62 15.46
CA GLN A 12 10.80 -6.84 16.10
C GLN A 12 9.43 -7.19 15.52
N TYR A 13 9.29 -7.28 14.19
CA TYR A 13 8.06 -7.69 13.53
C TYR A 13 7.58 -9.06 14.01
N HIS A 14 8.47 -10.06 14.08
CA HIS A 14 8.10 -11.40 14.56
C HIS A 14 7.67 -11.42 16.03
N ARG A 15 8.22 -10.55 16.87
CA ARG A 15 7.88 -10.48 18.30
C ARG A 15 6.58 -9.72 18.56
N GLU A 16 6.35 -8.64 17.82
CA GLU A 16 5.30 -7.66 18.12
C GLU A 16 4.12 -7.69 17.13
N GLY A 17 4.30 -8.33 15.98
CA GLY A 17 3.28 -8.50 14.94
C GLY A 17 3.11 -7.29 14.02
N TYR A 18 3.98 -6.29 14.10
CA TYR A 18 3.95 -5.09 13.26
C TYR A 18 5.34 -4.45 13.17
N TYR A 19 5.58 -3.62 12.15
CA TYR A 19 6.75 -2.74 12.04
C TYR A 19 6.30 -1.35 11.58
N PHE A 20 6.73 -0.30 12.27
CA PHE A 20 6.51 1.09 11.87
C PHE A 20 7.59 2.01 12.47
N PRO A 21 7.84 3.19 11.88
CA PRO A 21 7.29 3.68 10.61
C PRO A 21 7.97 3.05 9.39
N LEU A 22 7.23 2.93 8.30
CA LEU A 22 7.74 2.54 6.98
C LEU A 22 7.38 3.63 5.96
N PRO A 23 8.32 4.48 5.54
CA PRO A 23 8.08 5.46 4.50
C PRO A 23 7.93 4.77 3.14
N VAL A 24 6.72 4.76 2.59
CA VAL A 24 6.41 4.15 1.28
C VAL A 24 6.37 5.21 0.18
N LEU A 25 5.74 6.36 0.45
CA LEU A 25 5.54 7.43 -0.52
C LEU A 25 6.21 8.72 -0.05
N CYS A 26 6.73 9.50 -0.99
CA CYS A 26 7.11 10.88 -0.74
C CYS A 26 5.88 11.81 -0.74
N ASP A 27 6.05 13.04 -0.26
CA ASP A 27 4.96 14.02 -0.14
C ASP A 27 4.23 14.29 -1.48
N GLU A 28 4.96 14.29 -2.59
CA GLU A 28 4.38 14.48 -3.94
C GLU A 28 3.52 13.29 -4.36
N GLN A 29 3.98 12.06 -4.12
CA GLN A 29 3.19 10.85 -4.40
C GLN A 29 1.95 10.78 -3.51
N VAL A 30 2.08 11.14 -2.23
CA VAL A 30 0.94 11.23 -1.30
C VAL A 30 -0.09 12.23 -1.81
N ALA A 31 0.33 13.44 -2.21
CA ALA A 31 -0.54 14.46 -2.76
C ALA A 31 -1.23 13.99 -4.05
N THR A 32 -0.49 13.28 -4.91
CA THR A 32 -1.01 12.73 -6.17
C THR A 32 -2.09 11.67 -5.92
N CYS A 33 -1.82 10.65 -5.10
CA CYS A 33 -2.80 9.60 -4.76
C CYS A 33 -4.05 10.21 -4.12
N ARG A 34 -3.88 11.17 -3.22
CA ARG A 34 -4.99 11.90 -2.60
C ARG A 34 -5.82 12.65 -3.64
N GLY A 35 -5.17 13.39 -4.55
CA GLY A 35 -5.85 14.13 -5.61
C GLY A 35 -6.67 13.23 -6.54
N HIS A 36 -6.18 12.01 -6.86
CA HIS A 36 -6.95 11.04 -7.64
C HIS A 36 -8.22 10.57 -6.92
N LEU A 37 -8.14 10.32 -5.61
CA LEU A 37 -9.31 9.94 -4.81
C LEU A 37 -10.32 11.08 -4.76
N GLU A 38 -9.88 12.29 -4.43
CA GLU A 38 -10.74 13.47 -4.31
C GLU A 38 -11.42 13.83 -5.64
N ALA A 39 -10.70 13.73 -6.76
CA ALA A 39 -11.28 13.94 -8.09
C ALA A 39 -12.35 12.90 -8.43
N PHE A 40 -12.13 11.64 -8.06
CA PHE A 40 -13.13 10.59 -8.25
C PHE A 40 -14.39 10.86 -7.41
N GLU A 41 -14.24 11.14 -6.12
CA GLU A 41 -15.35 11.46 -5.22
C GLU A 41 -16.14 12.69 -5.70
N GLN A 42 -15.44 13.73 -6.18
CA GLN A 42 -16.07 14.91 -6.77
C GLN A 42 -16.87 14.57 -8.03
N SER A 43 -16.38 13.66 -8.88
CA SER A 43 -17.04 13.30 -10.13
C SER A 43 -18.38 12.56 -9.93
N GLN A 44 -18.52 11.81 -8.84
CA GLN A 44 -19.76 11.10 -8.48
C GLN A 44 -20.63 11.88 -7.48
N GLY A 45 -20.08 12.93 -6.86
CA GLY A 45 -20.80 13.78 -5.90
C GLY A 45 -20.93 13.19 -4.49
N GLU A 46 -20.22 12.10 -4.19
CA GLU A 46 -20.23 11.42 -2.90
C GLU A 46 -18.87 10.77 -2.59
N PRO A 47 -18.52 10.58 -1.30
CA PRO A 47 -17.30 9.84 -0.92
C PRO A 47 -17.29 8.42 -1.46
N ILE A 48 -16.10 7.84 -1.62
CA ILE A 48 -15.99 6.45 -2.07
C ILE A 48 -16.69 5.51 -1.09
N GLY A 49 -17.70 4.79 -1.59
CA GLY A 49 -18.65 4.06 -0.77
C GLY A 49 -18.97 2.66 -1.29
N GLY A 50 -19.56 1.84 -0.43
CA GLY A 50 -20.08 0.53 -0.78
C GLY A 50 -19.05 -0.36 -1.50
N ALA A 51 -19.45 -0.90 -2.65
CA ALA A 51 -18.63 -1.81 -3.43
C ALA A 51 -17.35 -1.18 -3.99
N LEU A 52 -17.29 0.15 -4.11
CA LEU A 52 -16.13 0.86 -4.67
C LEU A 52 -14.91 0.86 -3.75
N ARG A 53 -15.13 0.65 -2.44
CA ARG A 53 -14.05 0.61 -1.43
C ARG A 53 -13.26 -0.69 -1.44
N ASN A 54 -13.85 -1.77 -1.92
CA ASN A 54 -13.24 -3.09 -1.89
C ASN A 54 -12.54 -3.37 -3.22
N LYS A 55 -11.32 -3.92 -3.16
CA LYS A 55 -10.50 -4.22 -4.36
C LYS A 55 -10.42 -3.04 -5.32
N SER A 56 -10.32 -1.84 -4.78
CA SER A 56 -10.26 -0.60 -5.56
C SER A 56 -9.09 -0.57 -6.56
N HIS A 57 -8.04 -1.38 -6.37
CA HIS A 57 -6.99 -1.61 -7.37
C HIS A 57 -7.50 -2.19 -8.70
N LEU A 58 -8.66 -2.87 -8.70
CA LEU A 58 -9.32 -3.34 -9.93
C LEU A 58 -10.07 -2.21 -10.67
N LEU A 59 -10.39 -1.11 -9.97
CA LEU A 59 -11.12 0.02 -10.50
C LEU A 59 -10.19 1.18 -10.90
N PHE A 60 -9.10 1.35 -10.14
CA PHE A 60 -8.23 2.50 -10.24
C PHE A 60 -6.78 2.09 -10.47
N LYS A 61 -6.25 2.46 -11.64
CA LYS A 61 -4.86 2.19 -12.01
C LYS A 61 -3.85 2.79 -11.01
N TRP A 62 -4.14 3.98 -10.46
CA TRP A 62 -3.26 4.62 -9.48
C TRP A 62 -3.13 3.84 -8.16
N ILE A 63 -4.12 3.01 -7.81
CA ILE A 63 -4.02 2.10 -6.66
C ILE A 63 -3.25 0.84 -7.03
N ASP A 64 -3.46 0.28 -8.23
CA ASP A 64 -2.65 -0.83 -8.76
C ASP A 64 -1.17 -0.44 -8.87
N ASP A 65 -0.86 0.81 -9.20
CA ASP A 65 0.51 1.34 -9.17
C ASP A 65 1.04 1.45 -7.74
N LEU A 66 0.28 2.08 -6.84
CA LEU A 66 0.66 2.22 -5.43
C LEU A 66 1.00 0.88 -4.76
N MET A 67 0.18 -0.15 -4.99
CA MET A 67 0.40 -1.46 -4.38
C MET A 67 1.60 -2.23 -4.97
N ARG A 68 2.21 -1.72 -6.04
CA ARG A 68 3.39 -2.29 -6.71
C ARG A 68 4.66 -1.49 -6.44
N GLU A 69 4.61 -0.47 -5.59
CA GLU A 69 5.78 0.29 -5.17
C GLU A 69 6.80 -0.63 -4.48
N ASP A 70 8.06 -0.61 -4.93
CA ASP A 70 9.12 -1.43 -4.35
C ASP A 70 9.32 -1.10 -2.86
N ALA A 71 9.15 0.17 -2.48
CA ALA A 71 9.19 0.62 -1.08
C ALA A 71 8.11 -0.01 -0.18
N LEU A 72 7.06 -0.60 -0.78
CA LEU A 72 6.06 -1.43 -0.11
C LEU A 72 6.36 -2.92 -0.25
N LEU A 73 6.70 -3.38 -1.46
CA LEU A 73 6.84 -4.81 -1.76
C LEU A 73 8.13 -5.41 -1.19
N ASP A 74 9.26 -4.70 -1.22
CA ASP A 74 10.53 -5.22 -0.71
C ASP A 74 10.49 -5.52 0.81
N PRO A 75 9.93 -4.64 1.67
CA PRO A 75 9.75 -4.98 3.09
C PRO A 75 8.80 -6.15 3.32
N VAL A 76 7.78 -6.33 2.47
CA VAL A 76 6.85 -7.46 2.57
C VAL A 76 7.55 -8.75 2.14
N GLU A 77 8.31 -8.72 1.05
CA GLU A 77 9.12 -9.84 0.58
C GLU A 77 10.15 -10.29 1.63
N ASP A 78 10.79 -9.34 2.32
CA ASP A 78 11.72 -9.63 3.42
C ASP A 78 11.06 -10.42 4.57
N LEU A 79 9.74 -10.30 4.74
CA LEU A 79 8.99 -10.94 5.82
C LEU A 79 8.35 -12.27 5.41
N ILE A 80 7.84 -12.39 4.18
CA ILE A 80 7.03 -13.56 3.76
C ILE A 80 7.52 -14.27 2.50
N GLY A 81 8.62 -13.81 1.91
CA GLY A 81 9.21 -14.37 0.70
C GLY A 81 8.73 -13.72 -0.60
N PRO A 82 9.33 -14.09 -1.74
CA PRO A 82 9.23 -13.37 -3.01
C PRO A 82 7.91 -13.57 -3.76
N ASP A 83 7.16 -14.64 -3.46
CA ASP A 83 5.93 -14.97 -4.16
C ASP A 83 4.73 -14.22 -3.55
N LEU A 84 4.64 -12.92 -3.86
CA LEU A 84 3.64 -12.02 -3.30
C LEU A 84 2.33 -12.01 -4.09
N LEU A 85 1.21 -12.24 -3.41
CA LEU A 85 -0.14 -12.04 -3.92
C LEU A 85 -0.86 -10.98 -3.10
N CYS A 86 -1.04 -9.79 -3.66
CA CYS A 86 -1.95 -8.81 -3.09
C CYS A 86 -3.39 -9.15 -3.49
N TRP A 87 -4.11 -9.76 -2.56
CA TRP A 87 -5.44 -10.34 -2.80
C TRP A 87 -6.60 -9.38 -2.50
N ASN A 88 -6.34 -8.25 -1.83
CA ASN A 88 -7.37 -7.29 -1.43
C ASN A 88 -6.79 -5.88 -1.22
N THR A 89 -7.61 -4.86 -1.48
CA THR A 89 -7.40 -3.48 -1.00
C THR A 89 -8.71 -2.97 -0.41
N LEU A 90 -8.63 -2.12 0.61
CA LEU A 90 -9.80 -1.54 1.25
C LEU A 90 -9.50 -0.10 1.69
N PHE A 91 -10.32 0.84 1.23
CA PHE A 91 -10.42 2.17 1.84
C PHE A 91 -11.23 2.13 3.13
#